data_AF-A0A178EFL6-F1
#
_entry.id   AF-A0A178EFL6-F1
#
_cell.length_a   1.000
_cell.length_b   1.000
_cell.length_c   1.000
_cell.angle_alpha   90.00
_cell.angle_beta   90.00
_cell.angle_gamma   90.00
#
_symmetry.space_group_name_H-M   'P 1'
#
loop_
_entity.id
_entity.type
_entity.pdbx_description
1 polymer ?
#
loop_
_entity_poly.entity_id
_entity_poly.type
_entity_poly.pdbx_seq_one_letter_code
_entity_poly.pdbx_strand_id
1 'polypeptide(L)'
;MSGNSNVGNAGVYQADDQRTVKDSEIEEQKKENRFHEGQENSHKALDSKDERSIANKLAREEKREDEEDEKLSEEDKLSKQDATLPALSHGNKPSRGAVIDQQLREEEEAELKRKGKA
;
A
#
# COMPACT_ATOMS: atom_id res chain seq x y z
N MET A 1 -44.67 20.91 -16.92
CA MET A 1 -43.51 20.31 -16.23
C MET A 1 -42.84 21.39 -15.39
N SER A 2 -43.33 21.67 -14.19
CA SER A 2 -42.71 22.67 -13.30
C SER A 2 -42.92 22.25 -11.85
N GLY A 3 -41.91 21.60 -11.27
CA GLY A 3 -41.82 21.40 -9.83
C GLY A 3 -41.25 22.66 -9.19
N ASN A 4 -42.11 23.47 -8.58
CA ASN A 4 -41.74 24.76 -7.97
C ASN A 4 -41.34 24.62 -6.50
N SER A 5 -40.35 23.79 -6.19
CA SER A 5 -39.71 23.76 -4.86
C SER A 5 -38.42 24.59 -4.88
N ASN A 6 -38.12 25.27 -3.77
CA ASN A 6 -36.90 26.07 -3.56
C ASN A 6 -35.60 25.23 -3.65
N VAL A 7 -35.74 23.90 -3.62
CA VAL A 7 -34.68 22.91 -3.76
C VAL A 7 -34.78 22.12 -5.08
N GLY A 8 -35.56 22.54 -6.07
CA GLY A 8 -35.63 21.86 -7.36
C GLY A 8 -36.30 20.47 -7.34
N ASN A 9 -36.24 19.76 -8.47
CA ASN A 9 -36.96 18.52 -8.72
C ASN A 9 -36.31 17.32 -7.98
N ALA A 10 -37.10 16.57 -7.21
CA ALA A 10 -36.61 15.47 -6.36
C ALA A 10 -35.86 14.36 -7.13
N GLY A 11 -36.10 14.23 -8.44
CA GLY A 11 -35.37 13.28 -9.29
C GLY A 11 -33.93 13.66 -9.63
N VAL A 12 -33.45 14.86 -9.25
CA VAL A 12 -32.08 15.34 -9.52
C VAL A 12 -31.12 14.99 -8.38
N TYR A 13 -31.62 14.62 -7.21
CA TYR A 13 -30.80 14.28 -6.05
C TYR A 13 -30.45 12.79 -6.04
N GLN A 14 -29.25 12.46 -6.53
CA GLN A 14 -28.66 11.15 -6.32
C GLN A 14 -27.99 11.12 -4.94
N ALA A 15 -28.62 10.43 -3.99
CA ALA A 15 -28.19 10.37 -2.60
C ALA A 15 -27.51 9.04 -2.24
N ASP A 16 -27.16 8.23 -3.24
CA ASP A 16 -26.63 6.87 -3.03
C ASP A 16 -25.36 6.87 -2.18
N ASP A 17 -24.49 7.87 -2.32
CA ASP A 17 -23.22 8.00 -1.59
C ASP A 17 -23.34 8.78 -0.26
N GLN A 18 -24.54 9.29 0.07
CA GLN A 18 -24.80 10.08 1.29
C GLN A 18 -25.77 9.41 2.27
N ARG A 19 -26.29 8.21 1.92
CA ARG A 19 -27.20 7.46 2.77
C ARG A 19 -26.42 6.51 3.67
N THR A 20 -26.69 6.56 4.97
CA THR A 20 -26.21 5.52 5.89
C THR A 20 -27.06 4.26 5.70
N VAL A 21 -26.42 3.15 5.37
CA VAL A 21 -27.07 1.83 5.33
C VAL A 21 -27.20 1.27 6.74
N LYS A 22 -28.16 0.36 6.94
CA LYS A 22 -28.34 -0.31 8.24
C LYS A 22 -27.25 -1.37 8.43
N ASP A 23 -26.80 -1.57 9.66
CA ASP A 23 -25.78 -2.58 9.98
C ASP A 23 -26.18 -4.00 9.51
N SER A 24 -27.48 -4.33 9.53
CA SER A 24 -27.99 -5.61 9.02
C SER A 24 -27.73 -5.82 7.52
N GLU A 25 -27.79 -4.75 6.73
CA GLU A 25 -27.58 -4.77 5.28
C GLU A 25 -26.08 -4.83 4.95
N ILE A 26 -25.23 -4.16 5.74
CA ILE A 26 -23.77 -4.32 5.69
C ILE A 26 -23.38 -5.76 6.02
N GLU A 27 -23.97 -6.35 7.05
CA GLU A 27 -23.70 -7.74 7.42
C GLU A 27 -24.11 -8.72 6.33
N GLU A 28 -25.27 -8.51 5.69
CA GLU A 28 -25.77 -9.33 4.59
C GLU A 28 -24.84 -9.29 3.38
N GLN A 29 -24.41 -8.09 2.97
CA GLN A 29 -23.42 -7.90 1.91
C GLN A 29 -22.08 -8.57 2.24
N LYS A 30 -21.63 -8.51 3.51
CA LYS A 30 -20.46 -9.25 3.97
C LYS A 30 -20.67 -10.77 3.94
N LYS A 31 -21.89 -11.28 4.16
CA LYS A 31 -22.18 -12.74 4.04
C LYS A 31 -22.10 -13.18 2.58
N GLU A 32 -22.64 -12.39 1.66
CA GLU A 32 -22.60 -12.68 0.23
C GLU A 32 -21.17 -12.69 -0.31
N ASN A 33 -20.31 -11.79 0.17
CA ASN A 33 -18.90 -11.72 -0.23
C ASN A 33 -17.98 -12.69 0.53
N ARG A 34 -18.48 -13.38 1.56
CA ARG A 34 -17.69 -14.25 2.43
C ARG A 34 -17.10 -15.45 1.70
N PHE A 35 -17.70 -15.87 0.59
CA PHE A 35 -17.18 -16.96 -0.25
C PHE A 35 -15.88 -16.59 -0.98
N HIS A 36 -15.53 -15.30 -1.03
CA HIS A 36 -14.27 -14.79 -1.57
C HIS A 36 -13.23 -14.47 -0.49
N GLU A 37 -13.57 -14.61 0.79
CA GLU A 37 -12.69 -14.32 1.90
C GLU A 37 -11.83 -15.56 2.23
N GLY A 38 -10.50 -15.40 2.21
CA GLY A 38 -9.58 -16.45 2.63
C GLY A 38 -9.66 -16.68 4.15
N GLN A 39 -9.33 -17.89 4.62
CA GLN A 39 -9.31 -18.17 6.06
C GLN A 39 -8.35 -17.23 6.79
N GLU A 40 -8.76 -16.71 7.94
CA GLU A 40 -7.92 -15.84 8.78
C GLU A 40 -6.57 -16.50 9.06
N ASN A 41 -5.48 -15.78 8.76
CA ASN A 41 -4.08 -16.23 8.89
C ASN A 41 -3.56 -17.22 7.86
N SER A 42 -4.27 -17.45 6.73
CA SER A 42 -3.78 -18.31 5.64
C SER A 42 -2.46 -17.87 5.01
N HIS A 43 -2.00 -16.64 5.28
CA HIS A 43 -0.76 -16.08 4.74
C HIS A 43 0.45 -16.17 5.68
N LYS A 44 0.33 -16.85 6.85
CA LYS A 44 1.45 -17.00 7.79
C LYS A 44 2.46 -18.00 7.25
N ALA A 45 3.62 -17.51 6.79
CA ALA A 45 4.71 -18.35 6.30
C ALA A 45 5.28 -19.29 7.39
N LEU A 46 5.18 -18.86 8.65
CA LEU A 46 5.64 -19.58 9.85
C LEU A 46 4.44 -20.10 10.69
N ASP A 47 3.38 -20.56 10.05
CA ASP A 47 2.27 -21.20 10.77
C ASP A 47 2.79 -22.47 11.50
N SER A 48 2.40 -22.61 12.77
CA SER A 48 2.74 -23.77 13.58
C SER A 48 1.98 -25.02 13.13
N LYS A 49 0.83 -24.84 12.46
CA LYS A 49 0.03 -25.93 11.86
C LYS A 49 0.49 -26.32 10.45
N ASP A 50 1.49 -25.63 9.92
CA ASP A 50 2.03 -25.94 8.60
C ASP A 50 2.95 -27.17 8.67
N GLU A 51 2.57 -28.21 7.93
CA GLU A 51 3.23 -29.52 7.85
C GLU A 51 4.52 -29.50 7.02
N ARG A 52 4.87 -28.37 6.38
CA ARG A 52 6.16 -28.24 5.67
C ARG A 52 7.34 -28.42 6.64
N SER A 53 8.38 -29.10 6.18
CA SER A 53 9.62 -29.24 6.95
C SER A 53 10.28 -27.88 7.20
N ILE A 54 11.09 -27.77 8.26
CA ILE A 54 11.82 -26.54 8.61
C ILE A 54 12.70 -26.07 7.45
N ALA A 55 13.38 -27.00 6.77
CA ALA A 55 14.18 -26.70 5.58
C ALA A 55 13.35 -26.08 4.45
N ASN A 56 12.13 -26.60 4.20
CA ASN A 56 11.25 -26.06 3.17
C ASN A 56 10.64 -24.71 3.55
N LYS A 57 10.41 -24.45 4.85
CA LYS A 57 9.97 -23.14 5.34
C LYS A 57 11.07 -22.10 5.13
N LEU A 58 12.30 -22.42 5.51
CA LEU A 58 13.46 -21.53 5.37
C LEU A 58 13.76 -21.24 3.90
N ALA A 59 13.79 -22.26 3.04
CA ALA A 59 14.03 -22.08 1.61
C ALA A 59 12.93 -21.25 0.91
N ARG A 60 11.69 -21.26 1.43
CA ARG A 60 10.63 -20.36 0.92
C ARG A 60 10.85 -18.93 1.38
N GLU A 61 11.28 -18.72 2.62
CA GLU A 61 11.47 -17.38 3.16
C GLU A 61 12.66 -16.68 2.51
N GLU A 62 13.76 -17.40 2.30
CA GLU A 62 14.93 -16.89 1.55
C GLU A 62 14.52 -16.41 0.14
N LYS A 63 13.73 -17.20 -0.59
CA LYS A 63 13.20 -16.78 -1.89
C LYS A 63 12.26 -15.57 -1.80
N ARG A 64 11.56 -15.41 -0.68
CA ARG A 64 10.61 -14.31 -0.50
C ARG A 64 11.33 -12.98 -0.33
N GLU A 65 12.46 -12.96 0.36
CA GLU A 65 13.31 -11.76 0.50
C GLU A 65 13.73 -11.26 -0.89
N ASP A 66 14.17 -12.17 -1.77
CA ASP A 66 14.54 -11.82 -3.14
C ASP A 66 13.33 -11.42 -4.02
N GLU A 67 12.19 -12.10 -3.86
CA GLU A 67 10.96 -11.80 -4.60
C GLU A 67 10.41 -10.39 -4.32
N GLU A 68 10.63 -9.84 -3.12
CA GLU A 68 10.20 -8.48 -2.79
C GLU A 68 10.92 -7.45 -3.66
N ASP A 69 12.21 -7.68 -3.95
CA ASP A 69 12.97 -6.79 -4.83
C ASP A 69 12.70 -7.03 -6.32
N GLU A 70 12.37 -8.28 -6.71
CA GLU A 70 12.00 -8.61 -8.08
C GLU A 70 10.64 -8.01 -8.49
N LYS A 71 9.69 -7.91 -7.57
CA LYS A 71 8.32 -7.39 -7.81
C LYS A 71 8.22 -5.88 -7.85
N LEU A 72 9.27 -5.15 -7.47
CA LEU A 72 9.27 -3.70 -7.51
C LEU A 72 9.26 -3.17 -8.94
N SER A 73 8.49 -2.11 -9.15
CA SER A 73 8.57 -1.34 -10.39
C SER A 73 9.97 -0.77 -10.57
N GLU A 74 10.37 -0.49 -11.81
CA GLU A 74 11.63 0.23 -12.09
C GLU A 74 11.68 1.56 -11.34
N GLU A 75 10.54 2.24 -11.19
CA GLU A 75 10.42 3.48 -10.42
C GLU A 75 10.70 3.28 -8.93
N ASP A 76 10.19 2.21 -8.33
CA ASP A 76 10.40 1.90 -6.92
C ASP A 76 11.88 1.57 -6.65
N LYS A 77 12.52 0.86 -7.59
CA LYS A 77 13.97 0.57 -7.54
C LYS A 77 14.80 1.84 -7.59
N LEU A 78 14.43 2.79 -8.46
CA LEU A 78 15.07 4.10 -8.53
C LEU A 78 14.86 4.90 -7.23
N SER A 79 13.65 4.88 -6.68
CA SER A 79 13.33 5.59 -5.43
C SER A 79 14.10 5.05 -4.22
N LYS A 80 14.34 3.74 -4.16
CA LYS A 80 15.16 3.11 -3.11
C LYS A 80 16.61 3.62 -3.14
N GLN A 81 17.15 3.89 -4.33
CA GLN A 81 18.51 4.40 -4.49
C GLN A 81 18.58 5.88 -4.10
N ASP A 82 17.73 6.72 -4.70
CA ASP A 82 17.66 8.15 -4.45
C ASP A 82 16.24 8.65 -4.72
N ALA A 83 15.70 9.44 -3.79
CA ALA A 83 14.32 9.91 -3.86
C ALA A 83 14.06 10.82 -5.06
N THR A 84 15.11 11.42 -5.63
CA THR A 84 15.01 12.36 -6.75
C THR A 84 15.08 11.67 -8.11
N LEU A 85 15.60 10.44 -8.18
CA LEU A 85 15.82 9.72 -9.45
C LEU A 85 14.53 9.42 -10.24
N PRO A 86 13.39 9.03 -9.63
CA PRO A 86 12.17 8.83 -10.40
C PRO A 86 11.72 10.09 -11.13
N ALA A 87 11.88 11.27 -10.52
CA ALA A 87 11.53 12.52 -11.18
C ALA A 87 12.51 12.86 -12.33
N LEU A 88 13.80 12.63 -12.10
CA LEU A 88 14.85 12.89 -13.08
C LEU A 88 14.79 11.94 -14.28
N SER A 89 14.46 10.67 -14.08
CA SER A 89 14.28 9.69 -15.16
C SER A 89 13.14 10.09 -16.11
N HIS A 90 12.10 10.71 -15.55
CA HIS A 90 10.98 11.27 -16.31
C HIS A 90 11.24 12.69 -16.86
N GLY A 91 12.44 13.24 -16.66
CA GLY A 91 12.80 14.60 -17.13
C GLY A 91 12.12 15.73 -16.36
N ASN A 92 11.55 15.44 -15.20
CA ASN A 92 10.85 16.40 -14.34
C ASN A 92 11.75 16.94 -13.23
N LYS A 93 11.37 18.09 -12.68
CA LYS A 93 12.02 18.60 -11.47
C LYS A 93 11.54 17.80 -10.25
N PRO A 94 12.45 17.28 -9.40
CA PRO A 94 12.05 16.57 -8.18
C PRO A 94 11.26 17.48 -7.23
N SER A 95 10.34 16.87 -6.49
CA SER A 95 9.53 17.58 -5.51
C SER A 95 10.40 18.11 -4.36
N ARG A 96 9.91 19.14 -3.65
CA ARG A 96 10.62 19.67 -2.47
C ARG A 96 10.81 18.60 -1.39
N GLY A 97 9.84 17.69 -1.24
CA GLY A 97 9.93 16.56 -0.29
C GLY A 97 11.04 15.60 -0.68
N ALA A 98 11.07 15.13 -1.92
CA ALA A 98 12.10 14.21 -2.41
C ALA A 98 13.53 14.75 -2.25
N VAL A 99 13.72 16.07 -2.45
CA VAL A 99 15.01 16.72 -2.22
C VAL A 99 15.40 16.69 -0.74
N ILE A 100 14.45 16.97 0.16
CA ILE A 100 14.70 16.93 1.61
C ILE A 100 15.00 15.50 2.07
N ASP A 101 14.24 14.52 1.58
CA ASP A 101 14.44 13.11 1.92
C ASP A 101 15.81 12.59 1.48
N GLN A 102 16.32 13.10 0.35
CA GLN A 102 17.68 12.79 -0.12
C GLN A 102 18.75 13.47 0.75
N GLN A 103 18.55 14.74 1.09
CA GLN A 103 19.46 15.48 1.98
C GLN A 103 19.57 14.83 3.36
N LEU A 104 18.44 14.44 3.95
CA LEU A 104 18.41 13.76 5.25
C LEU A 104 19.20 12.45 5.22
N ARG A 105 19.03 11.63 4.16
CA ARG A 105 19.80 10.39 4.00
C ARG A 105 21.30 10.64 3.91
N GLU A 106 21.73 11.66 3.16
CA GLU A 106 23.14 12.00 3.02
C GLU A 106 23.74 12.52 4.34
N GLU A 107 22.98 13.34 5.08
CA GLU A 107 23.36 13.84 6.41
C GLU A 107 23.48 12.69 7.42
N GLU A 108 22.50 11.78 7.47
CA GLU A 108 22.50 10.60 8.33
C GLU A 108 23.68 9.66 8.00
N GLU A 109 23.95 9.40 6.72
CA GLU A 109 25.08 8.57 6.30
C GLU A 109 26.42 9.22 6.68
N ALA A 110 26.54 10.55 6.53
CA ALA A 110 27.72 11.30 6.95
C ALA A 110 27.91 11.25 8.48
N GLU A 111 26.82 11.36 9.25
CA GLU A 111 26.87 11.19 10.70
C GLU A 111 27.26 9.77 11.12
N LEU A 112 26.70 8.75 10.50
CA LEU A 112 27.06 7.35 10.77
C LEU A 112 28.54 7.11 10.46
N LYS A 113 29.06 7.64 9.36
CA LYS A 113 30.50 7.59 9.03
C LYS A 113 31.36 8.33 10.04
N ARG A 114 30.87 9.43 10.62
CA ARG A 114 31.58 10.15 11.71
C ARG A 114 31.55 9.35 13.01
N LYS A 115 30.39 8.77 13.38
CA LYS A 115 30.23 7.95 14.60
C LYS A 115 31.00 6.64 14.53
N GLY A 116 31.04 5.96 13.38
CA GLY A 116 31.76 4.70 13.19
C GLY A 116 33.28 4.84 13.05
N LYS A 117 33.80 6.07 12.93
CA LYS A 117 35.24 6.36 12.98
C LYS A 117 35.74 6.67 14.41
N ALA A 118 34.84 6.77 15.38
CA ALA A 118 35.15 7.01 16.80
C ALA A 118 35.28 5.70 17.58
#